data_AF-A0A0S8ELZ1-F1
#
_entry.id   AF-A0A0S8ELZ1-F1
#
_cell.length_a   1.000
_cell.length_b   1.000
_cell.length_c   1.000
_cell.angle_alpha   90.00
_cell.angle_beta   90.00
_cell.angle_gamma   90.00
#
_symmetry.space_group_name_H-M   'P 1'
#
loop_
_entity.id
_entity.type
_entity.pdbx_description
1 polymer ?
#
loop_
_entity_poly.entity_id
_entity_poly.type
_entity_poly.pdbx_seq_one_letter_code
_entity_poly.pdbx_strand_id
1 'polypeptide(L)'
;QWDQVLNTCKDIEKLLTDADADLKIKVEEWKTQARYQTAMARAVEALNQKKFDEALAFAQEAQSYKDTSEVAALIEKIETHRQYYAHLTVGRGLMSQPSYVEALKALEAAQKVMDTQEVRDLINECNYLRYLGQGKSYLQSKRPREALSVFKMAQRAKDTVEIQGWIAIAAEQVRQMQEKQEKK
;
A
#
# COMPACT_ATOMS: atom_id res chain seq x y z
N GLN A 1 43.14 -0.66 66.32
CA GLN A 1 43.80 -0.75 64.99
C GLN A 1 43.19 -1.87 64.15
N TRP A 2 42.99 -3.08 64.70
CA TRP A 2 42.34 -4.19 63.98
C TRP A 2 40.87 -3.98 63.62
N ASP A 3 40.06 -3.35 64.48
CA ASP A 3 38.64 -3.06 64.16
C ASP A 3 38.47 -2.12 62.96
N GLN A 4 39.42 -1.18 62.80
CA GLN A 4 39.43 -0.25 61.68
C GLN A 4 39.74 -0.97 60.37
N VAL A 5 40.69 -1.90 60.38
CA VAL A 5 41.01 -2.76 59.24
C VAL A 5 39.82 -3.65 58.87
N LEU A 6 39.15 -4.26 59.85
CA LEU A 6 37.97 -5.10 59.62
C LEU A 6 36.81 -4.29 59.02
N ASN A 7 36.59 -3.06 59.48
CA ASN A 7 35.57 -2.18 58.91
C ASN A 7 35.92 -1.78 57.47
N THR A 8 37.19 -1.46 57.17
CA THR A 8 37.62 -1.15 55.80
C THR A 8 37.46 -2.35 54.85
N CYS A 9 37.73 -3.58 55.31
CA CYS A 9 37.48 -4.78 54.51
C CYS A 9 35.99 -4.96 54.17
N LYS A 10 35.09 -4.73 55.14
CA LYS A 10 33.64 -4.79 54.92
C LYS A 10 33.16 -3.72 53.92
N ASP A 11 33.71 -2.51 54.00
CA ASP A 11 33.39 -1.44 53.07
C ASP A 11 33.85 -1.78 51.64
N ILE A 12 35.04 -2.37 51.49
CA ILE A 12 35.55 -2.85 50.18
C ILE A 12 34.69 -3.99 49.62
N GLU A 13 34.34 -4.98 50.45
CA GLU A 13 33.45 -6.09 50.04
C GLU A 13 32.09 -5.57 49.56
N LYS A 14 31.53 -4.57 50.25
CA LYS A 14 30.29 -3.93 49.84
C LYS A 14 30.44 -3.21 48.49
N LEU A 15 31.50 -2.41 48.30
CA LEU A 15 31.75 -1.71 47.04
C LEU A 15 31.94 -2.66 45.85
N LEU A 16 32.62 -3.80 46.05
CA LEU A 16 32.77 -4.83 45.02
C LEU A 16 31.43 -5.48 44.65
N THR A 17 30.56 -5.71 45.64
CA THR A 17 29.22 -6.27 45.43
C THR A 17 28.33 -5.30 44.66
N ASP A 18 28.36 -4.02 45.03
CA ASP A 18 27.59 -2.97 44.36
C ASP A 18 28.05 -2.79 42.90
N ALA A 19 29.36 -2.84 42.64
CA ALA A 19 29.91 -2.77 41.29
C ALA A 19 29.52 -3.97 40.40
N ASP A 20 29.45 -5.19 40.97
CA ASP A 20 28.97 -6.39 40.25
C ASP A 20 27.48 -6.28 39.91
N ALA A 21 26.67 -5.74 40.84
CA ALA A 21 25.25 -5.49 40.59
C ALA A 21 25.03 -4.46 39.47
N ASP A 22 25.75 -3.34 39.49
CA ASP A 22 25.70 -2.30 38.45
C ASP A 22 26.09 -2.85 37.07
N LEU A 23 27.12 -3.71 37.02
CA LEU A 23 27.57 -4.32 35.78
C LEU A 23 26.52 -5.27 35.20
N LYS A 24 25.84 -6.05 36.05
CA LYS A 24 24.72 -6.92 35.62
C LYS A 24 23.56 -6.11 35.05
N ILE A 25 23.19 -5.00 35.68
CA ILE A 25 22.15 -4.09 35.17
C ILE A 25 22.53 -3.56 33.78
N LYS A 26 23.75 -3.03 33.62
CA LYS A 26 24.23 -2.51 32.32
C LYS A 26 24.24 -3.57 31.23
N VAL A 27 24.64 -4.81 31.56
CA VAL A 27 24.63 -5.93 30.61
C VAL A 27 23.20 -6.24 30.14
N GLU A 28 22.22 -6.26 31.04
CA GLU A 28 20.82 -6.48 30.66
C GLU A 28 20.23 -5.31 29.85
N GLU A 29 20.60 -4.07 30.17
CA GLU A 29 20.25 -2.90 29.37
C GLU A 29 20.82 -2.98 27.94
N TRP A 30 22.10 -3.36 27.79
CA TRP A 30 22.73 -3.54 26.49
C TRP A 30 22.13 -4.69 25.71
N LYS A 31 21.80 -5.81 26.36
CA LYS A 31 21.07 -6.93 25.71
C LYS A 31 19.71 -6.47 25.22
N THR A 32 18.97 -5.73 26.04
CA THR A 32 17.65 -5.18 25.67
C THR A 32 17.78 -4.22 24.49
N GLN A 33 18.80 -3.34 24.51
CA GLN A 33 19.10 -2.43 23.40
C GLN A 33 19.45 -3.18 22.11
N ALA A 34 20.29 -4.22 22.18
CA ALA A 34 20.68 -5.02 21.02
C ALA A 34 19.48 -5.78 20.42
N ARG A 35 18.61 -6.33 21.26
CA ARG A 35 17.37 -7.00 20.84
C ARG A 35 16.41 -6.02 20.16
N TYR A 36 16.19 -4.85 20.77
CA TYR A 36 15.42 -3.76 20.18
C TYR A 36 15.91 -3.40 18.77
N GLN A 37 17.21 -3.10 18.62
CA GLN A 37 17.78 -2.72 17.33
C GLN A 37 17.69 -3.83 16.28
N THR A 38 17.89 -5.09 16.70
CA THR A 38 17.78 -6.25 15.80
C THR A 38 16.34 -6.42 15.31
N ALA A 39 15.35 -6.31 16.21
CA ALA A 39 13.93 -6.40 15.87
C ALA A 39 13.51 -5.27 14.92
N MET A 40 13.94 -4.03 15.19
CA MET A 40 13.70 -2.89 14.29
C MET A 40 14.29 -3.10 12.89
N ALA A 41 15.53 -3.56 12.80
CA ALA A 41 16.18 -3.83 11.52
C ALA A 41 15.42 -4.92 10.71
N ARG A 42 15.00 -6.00 11.37
CA ARG A 42 14.22 -7.07 10.74
C ARG A 42 12.84 -6.61 10.30
N ALA A 43 12.18 -5.76 11.09
CA ALA A 43 10.88 -5.18 10.73
C ALA A 43 10.99 -4.33 9.46
N VAL A 44 12.02 -3.48 9.36
CA VAL A 44 12.29 -2.66 8.16
C VAL A 44 12.64 -3.53 6.95
N GLU A 45 13.47 -4.55 7.13
CA GLU A 45 13.82 -5.49 6.06
C GLU A 45 12.59 -6.23 5.54
N ALA A 46 11.77 -6.80 6.42
CA ALA A 46 10.53 -7.48 6.06
C ALA A 46 9.53 -6.55 5.38
N LEU A 47 9.42 -5.29 5.82
CA LEU A 47 8.60 -4.27 5.18
C LEU A 47 9.07 -4.00 3.74
N ASN A 48 10.38 -3.85 3.52
CA ASN A 48 10.94 -3.64 2.18
C ASN A 48 10.71 -4.85 1.26
N GLN A 49 10.68 -6.06 1.83
CA GLN A 49 10.31 -7.29 1.13
C GLN A 49 8.79 -7.46 0.96
N LYS A 50 7.96 -6.50 1.42
CA LYS A 50 6.49 -6.54 1.41
C LYS A 50 5.89 -7.71 2.19
N LYS A 51 6.63 -8.26 3.16
CA LYS A 51 6.17 -9.30 4.08
C LYS A 51 5.53 -8.66 5.31
N PHE A 52 4.33 -8.10 5.12
CA PHE A 52 3.72 -7.22 6.11
C PHE A 52 3.42 -7.90 7.46
N ASP A 53 3.00 -9.17 7.45
CA ASP A 53 2.73 -9.89 8.69
C ASP A 53 4.02 -10.18 9.49
N GLU A 54 5.12 -10.56 8.80
CA GLU A 54 6.44 -10.71 9.43
C GLU A 54 6.98 -9.37 9.95
N ALA A 55 6.86 -8.30 9.15
CA ALA A 55 7.29 -6.96 9.53
C ALA A 55 6.57 -6.48 10.79
N LEU A 56 5.25 -6.71 10.87
CA LEU A 56 4.43 -6.34 12.02
C LEU A 56 4.85 -7.12 13.27
N ALA A 57 5.11 -8.44 13.14
CA ALA A 57 5.58 -9.26 14.24
C ALA A 57 6.93 -8.77 14.80
N PHE A 58 7.89 -8.43 13.94
CA PHE A 58 9.17 -7.87 14.38
C PHE A 58 9.04 -6.48 15.00
N ALA A 59 8.14 -5.63 14.49
CA ALA A 59 7.91 -4.31 15.07
C ALA A 59 7.24 -4.40 16.45
N GLN A 60 6.30 -5.33 16.65
CA GLN A 60 5.70 -5.63 17.95
C GLN A 60 6.73 -6.24 18.92
N GLU A 61 7.65 -7.07 18.43
CA GLU A 61 8.78 -7.56 19.23
C GLU A 61 9.65 -6.38 19.71
N ALA A 62 9.99 -5.44 18.81
CA ALA A 62 10.72 -4.22 19.19
C ALA A 62 9.97 -3.41 20.24
N GLN A 63 8.64 -3.28 20.09
CA GLN A 63 7.78 -2.58 21.06
C GLN A 63 7.85 -3.20 22.46
N SER A 64 7.94 -4.54 22.54
CA SER A 64 8.04 -5.25 23.83
C SER A 64 9.33 -4.94 24.59
N TYR A 65 10.41 -4.55 23.90
CA TYR A 65 11.66 -4.12 24.53
C TYR A 65 11.65 -2.62 24.83
N LYS A 66 11.13 -1.80 23.89
CA LYS A 66 11.05 -0.35 24.03
C LYS A 66 9.81 0.19 23.33
N ASP A 67 8.86 0.71 24.11
CA ASP A 67 7.71 1.43 23.57
C ASP A 67 8.10 2.87 23.25
N THR A 68 8.31 3.15 21.97
CA THR A 68 8.77 4.45 21.48
C THR A 68 7.90 4.91 20.31
N SER A 69 7.89 6.22 20.07
CA SER A 69 7.20 6.79 18.90
C SER A 69 7.76 6.28 17.56
N GLU A 70 9.03 5.90 17.51
CA GLU A 70 9.66 5.31 16.32
C GLU A 70 9.04 3.96 15.97
N VAL A 71 8.86 3.09 16.98
CA VAL A 71 8.22 1.77 16.80
C VAL A 71 6.76 1.94 16.41
N ALA A 72 6.02 2.84 17.09
CA ALA A 72 4.63 3.13 16.78
C ALA A 72 4.46 3.61 15.33
N ALA A 73 5.31 4.54 14.88
CA ALA A 73 5.31 5.04 13.51
C ALA A 73 5.67 3.94 12.48
N LEU A 74 6.58 3.02 12.83
CA LEU A 74 6.90 1.88 11.97
C LEU A 74 5.71 0.92 11.84
N ILE A 75 5.02 0.62 12.94
CA ILE A 75 3.79 -0.22 12.94
C ILE A 75 2.72 0.43 12.06
N GLU A 76 2.42 1.71 12.27
CA GLU A 76 1.44 2.46 11.47
C GLU A 76 1.81 2.43 9.97
N LYS A 77 3.08 2.62 9.65
CA LYS A 77 3.59 2.52 8.27
C LYS A 77 3.37 1.12 7.68
N ILE A 78 3.67 0.06 8.44
CA ILE A 78 3.47 -1.34 7.99
C ILE A 78 2.00 -1.59 7.71
N GLU A 79 1.11 -1.19 8.62
CA GLU A 79 -0.33 -1.37 8.47
C GLU A 79 -0.90 -0.60 7.28
N THR A 80 -0.45 0.64 7.07
CA THR A 80 -0.81 1.46 5.91
C THR A 80 -0.43 0.76 4.61
N HIS A 81 0.81 0.26 4.52
CA HIS A 81 1.26 -0.46 3.32
C HIS A 81 0.48 -1.77 3.14
N ARG A 82 0.22 -2.52 4.22
CA ARG A 82 -0.56 -3.76 4.17
C ARG A 82 -1.97 -3.54 3.63
N GLN A 83 -2.67 -2.53 4.13
CA GLN A 83 -4.02 -2.17 3.66
C GLN A 83 -3.99 -1.71 2.20
N TYR A 84 -3.04 -0.87 1.83
CA TYR A 84 -2.85 -0.43 0.45
C TYR A 84 -2.68 -1.61 -0.51
N TYR A 85 -1.75 -2.52 -0.23
CA TYR A 85 -1.49 -3.67 -1.10
C TYR A 85 -2.61 -4.70 -1.11
N ALA A 86 -3.37 -4.85 -0.01
CA ALA A 86 -4.55 -5.70 0.01
C ALA A 86 -5.60 -5.21 -0.99
N HIS A 87 -5.94 -3.91 -0.96
CA HIS A 87 -6.85 -3.30 -1.92
C HIS A 87 -6.32 -3.34 -3.35
N LEU A 88 -5.03 -3.04 -3.55
CA LEU A 88 -4.38 -3.05 -4.86
C LEU A 88 -4.42 -4.44 -5.51
N THR A 89 -4.17 -5.49 -4.73
CA THR A 89 -4.19 -6.89 -5.20
C THR A 89 -5.60 -7.30 -5.62
N VAL A 90 -6.62 -6.96 -4.83
CA VAL A 90 -8.03 -7.22 -5.18
C VAL A 90 -8.42 -6.47 -6.45
N GLY A 91 -8.10 -5.18 -6.55
CA GLY A 91 -8.38 -4.37 -7.74
C GLY A 91 -7.75 -4.94 -9.01
N ARG A 92 -6.47 -5.31 -8.95
CA ARG A 92 -5.77 -5.96 -10.07
C ARG A 92 -6.38 -7.31 -10.45
N GLY A 93 -6.72 -8.13 -9.46
CA GLY A 93 -7.38 -9.41 -9.69
C GLY A 93 -8.71 -9.24 -10.44
N LEU A 94 -9.51 -8.26 -10.02
CA LEU A 94 -10.80 -7.97 -10.66
C LEU A 94 -10.68 -7.38 -12.06
N MET A 95 -9.61 -6.63 -12.37
CA MET A 95 -9.35 -6.14 -13.73
C MET A 95 -9.08 -7.27 -14.74
N SER A 96 -8.61 -8.44 -14.29
CA SER A 96 -8.44 -9.62 -15.16
C SER A 96 -9.77 -10.26 -15.56
N GLN A 97 -10.86 -9.83 -14.92
CA GLN A 97 -12.23 -10.24 -15.19
C GLN A 97 -13.00 -9.02 -15.75
N PRO A 98 -14.13 -9.20 -16.45
CA PRO A 98 -14.97 -8.07 -16.89
C PRO A 98 -15.69 -7.35 -15.73
N SER A 99 -15.24 -7.50 -14.48
CA SER A 99 -15.79 -6.95 -13.24
C SER A 99 -15.20 -5.56 -12.93
N TYR A 100 -15.26 -4.65 -13.90
CA TYR A 100 -14.59 -3.34 -13.83
C TYR A 100 -15.15 -2.41 -12.75
N VAL A 101 -16.42 -2.59 -12.35
CA VAL A 101 -17.04 -1.76 -11.31
C VAL A 101 -16.47 -2.10 -9.94
N GLU A 102 -16.34 -3.39 -9.64
CA GLU A 102 -15.74 -3.90 -8.42
C GLU A 102 -14.24 -3.60 -8.38
N ALA A 103 -13.55 -3.72 -9.53
CA ALA A 103 -12.15 -3.35 -9.66
C ALA A 103 -11.92 -1.87 -9.31
N LEU A 104 -12.73 -0.95 -9.86
CA LEU A 104 -12.66 0.48 -9.54
C LEU A 104 -12.86 0.74 -8.05
N LYS A 105 -13.86 0.12 -7.41
CA LYS A 105 -14.09 0.27 -5.96
C LYS A 105 -12.88 -0.13 -5.14
N ALA A 106 -12.23 -1.25 -5.49
CA ALA A 106 -11.04 -1.72 -4.80
C ALA A 106 -9.83 -0.78 -5.03
N LEU A 107 -9.63 -0.29 -6.25
CA LEU A 107 -8.55 0.65 -6.56
C LEU A 107 -8.76 2.03 -5.92
N GLU A 108 -9.99 2.54 -5.87
CA GLU A 108 -10.34 3.76 -5.13
C GLU A 108 -10.10 3.61 -3.63
N ALA A 109 -10.36 2.42 -3.06
CA ALA A 109 -10.02 2.11 -1.68
C ALA A 109 -8.50 2.13 -1.47
N ALA A 110 -7.71 1.54 -2.39
CA ALA A 110 -6.25 1.65 -2.35
C ALA A 110 -5.78 3.12 -2.44
N GLN A 111 -6.39 3.93 -3.30
CA GLN A 111 -6.07 5.35 -3.45
C GLN A 111 -6.35 6.16 -2.18
N LYS A 112 -7.42 5.83 -1.45
CA LYS A 112 -7.72 6.45 -0.15
C LYS A 112 -6.68 6.13 0.92
N VAL A 113 -6.07 4.94 0.86
CA VAL A 113 -4.99 4.57 1.78
C VAL A 113 -3.68 5.25 1.36
N MET A 114 -3.31 5.15 0.09
CA MET A 114 -2.14 5.82 -0.48
C MET A 114 -2.41 6.29 -1.91
N ASP A 115 -2.41 7.60 -2.11
CA ASP A 115 -2.57 8.21 -3.43
C ASP A 115 -1.23 8.22 -4.19
N THR A 116 -1.03 7.16 -4.98
CA THR A 116 0.20 6.90 -5.73
C THR A 116 -0.04 7.02 -7.23
N GLN A 117 1.00 7.28 -8.02
CA GLN A 117 0.85 7.28 -9.47
C GLN A 117 0.41 5.90 -10.00
N GLU A 118 0.93 4.81 -9.41
CA GLU A 118 0.56 3.43 -9.73
C GLU A 118 -0.96 3.18 -9.62
N VAL A 119 -1.61 3.61 -8.54
CA VAL A 119 -3.05 3.41 -8.38
C VAL A 119 -3.87 4.30 -9.32
N ARG A 120 -3.42 5.53 -9.58
CA ARG A 120 -4.06 6.42 -10.57
C ARG A 120 -4.00 5.84 -11.98
N ASP A 121 -2.86 5.30 -12.38
CA ASP A 121 -2.68 4.65 -13.67
C ASP A 121 -3.59 3.42 -13.81
N LEU A 122 -3.71 2.61 -12.75
CA LEU A 122 -4.63 1.47 -12.73
C LEU A 122 -6.10 1.88 -12.80
N ILE A 123 -6.51 2.95 -12.10
CA ILE A 123 -7.87 3.50 -12.19
C ILE A 123 -8.17 3.98 -13.61
N ASN A 124 -7.21 4.67 -14.24
CA ASN A 124 -7.34 5.12 -15.62
C ASN A 124 -7.44 3.94 -16.60
N GLU A 125 -6.60 2.91 -16.43
CA GLU A 125 -6.66 1.69 -17.23
C GLU A 125 -8.01 0.97 -17.06
N CYS A 126 -8.49 0.84 -15.83
CA CYS A 126 -9.76 0.19 -15.54
C CYS A 126 -10.95 0.96 -16.14
N ASN A 127 -10.94 2.30 -16.05
CA ASN A 127 -11.95 3.14 -16.70
C ASN A 127 -11.89 3.03 -18.23
N TYR A 128 -10.68 3.05 -18.80
CA TYR A 128 -10.48 2.87 -20.24
C TYR A 128 -11.10 1.56 -20.73
N LEU A 129 -10.76 0.43 -20.11
CA LEU A 129 -11.27 -0.90 -20.50
C LEU A 129 -12.79 -1.00 -20.35
N ARG A 130 -13.34 -0.48 -19.24
CA ARG A 130 -14.78 -0.46 -18.98
C ARG A 130 -15.53 0.30 -20.07
N TYR A 131 -15.11 1.53 -20.35
CA TYR A 131 -15.76 2.39 -21.33
C TYR A 131 -15.56 1.87 -22.76
N LEU A 132 -14.38 1.33 -23.09
CA LEU A 132 -14.14 0.69 -24.38
C LEU A 132 -15.11 -0.48 -24.61
N GLY A 133 -15.28 -1.36 -23.63
CA GLY A 133 -16.22 -2.49 -23.70
C GLY A 133 -17.68 -2.03 -23.84
N GLN A 134 -18.10 -1.05 -23.04
CA GLN A 134 -19.45 -0.49 -23.10
C GLN A 134 -19.73 0.21 -24.44
N GLY A 135 -18.77 0.98 -24.97
CA GLY A 135 -18.89 1.63 -26.27
C GLY A 135 -19.00 0.61 -27.42
N LYS A 136 -18.20 -0.47 -27.40
CA LYS A 136 -18.30 -1.59 -28.35
C LYS A 136 -19.69 -2.24 -28.29
N SER A 137 -20.24 -2.46 -27.10
CA SER A 137 -21.60 -3.00 -26.91
C SER A 137 -22.70 -2.09 -27.46
N TYR A 138 -22.58 -0.76 -27.29
CA TYR A 138 -23.52 0.20 -27.88
C TYR A 138 -23.49 0.19 -29.42
N LEU A 139 -22.30 0.08 -30.03
CA LEU A 139 -22.21 -0.08 -31.49
C LEU A 139 -22.90 -1.36 -31.97
N GLN A 140 -22.70 -2.48 -31.29
CA GLN A 140 -23.37 -3.75 -31.62
C GLN A 140 -24.90 -3.62 -31.54
N SER A 141 -25.38 -2.82 -30.59
CA SER A 141 -26.80 -2.53 -30.40
C SER A 141 -27.34 -1.43 -31.32
N LYS A 142 -26.58 -0.99 -32.34
CA LYS A 142 -26.94 0.09 -33.28
C LYS A 142 -27.24 1.43 -32.59
N ARG A 143 -26.54 1.72 -31.49
CA ARG A 143 -26.65 2.95 -30.69
C ARG A 143 -25.37 3.80 -30.80
N PRO A 144 -25.07 4.38 -31.99
CA PRO A 144 -23.78 5.01 -32.24
C PRO A 144 -23.56 6.33 -31.50
N ARG A 145 -24.64 7.04 -31.12
CA ARG A 145 -24.53 8.29 -30.31
C ARG A 145 -24.02 7.99 -28.90
N GLU A 146 -24.60 6.98 -28.25
CA GLU A 146 -24.18 6.53 -26.93
C GLU A 146 -22.79 5.90 -26.96
N ALA A 147 -22.48 5.12 -28.00
CA ALA A 147 -21.13 4.59 -28.22
C ALA A 147 -20.09 5.71 -28.30
N LEU A 148 -20.35 6.74 -29.11
CA LEU A 148 -19.45 7.89 -29.27
C LEU A 148 -19.22 8.62 -27.92
N SER A 149 -20.27 8.82 -27.14
CA SER A 149 -20.18 9.45 -25.81
C SER A 149 -19.25 8.65 -24.89
N VAL A 150 -19.46 7.34 -24.79
CA VAL A 150 -18.67 6.48 -23.91
C VAL A 150 -17.23 6.34 -24.41
N PHE A 151 -16.99 6.28 -25.73
CA PHE A 151 -15.62 6.24 -26.24
C PHE A 151 -14.83 7.52 -25.92
N LYS A 152 -15.48 8.70 -25.89
CA LYS A 152 -14.85 9.93 -25.41
C LYS A 152 -14.51 9.85 -23.91
N MET A 153 -15.29 9.13 -23.10
CA MET A 153 -14.93 8.88 -21.70
C MET A 153 -13.72 7.95 -21.58
N ALA A 154 -13.63 6.90 -22.40
CA ALA A 154 -12.43 6.07 -22.50
C ALA A 154 -11.20 6.91 -22.89
N GLN A 155 -11.32 7.80 -23.89
CA GLN A 155 -10.22 8.66 -24.33
C GLN A 155 -9.70 9.58 -23.20
N ARG A 156 -10.60 10.11 -22.36
CA ARG A 156 -10.21 10.92 -21.19
C ARG A 156 -9.40 10.12 -20.16
N ALA A 157 -9.70 8.84 -20.02
CA ALA A 157 -8.95 7.95 -19.14
C ALA A 157 -7.60 7.56 -19.76
N LYS A 158 -7.59 7.28 -21.07
CA LYS A 158 -6.38 6.92 -21.83
C LYS A 158 -6.57 7.22 -23.31
N ASP A 159 -5.78 8.15 -23.85
CA ASP A 159 -5.82 8.48 -25.28
C ASP A 159 -4.89 7.55 -26.07
N THR A 160 -5.48 6.64 -26.83
CA THR A 160 -4.78 5.63 -27.63
C THR A 160 -5.27 5.65 -29.07
N VAL A 161 -4.44 5.18 -30.00
CA VAL A 161 -4.84 5.03 -31.42
C VAL A 161 -6.07 4.12 -31.55
N GLU A 162 -6.20 3.08 -30.71
CA GLU A 162 -7.38 2.22 -30.68
C GLU A 162 -8.66 3.04 -30.40
N ILE A 163 -8.68 3.85 -29.34
CA ILE A 163 -9.89 4.58 -28.98
C ILE A 163 -10.21 5.69 -29.98
N GLN A 164 -9.19 6.33 -30.56
CA GLN A 164 -9.37 7.29 -31.65
C GLN A 164 -10.04 6.65 -32.86
N GLY A 165 -9.65 5.41 -33.23
CA GLY A 165 -10.30 4.63 -34.27
C GLY A 165 -11.77 4.32 -33.97
N TRP A 166 -12.08 3.88 -32.75
CA TRP A 166 -13.47 3.63 -32.33
C TRP A 166 -14.33 4.89 -32.32
N ILE A 167 -13.78 6.03 -31.91
CA ILE A 167 -14.44 7.34 -31.97
C ILE A 167 -14.77 7.70 -33.42
N ALA A 168 -13.82 7.52 -34.36
CA ALA A 168 -14.04 7.81 -35.77
C ALA A 168 -15.16 6.93 -36.37
N ILE A 169 -15.15 5.62 -36.09
CA ILE A 169 -16.19 4.69 -36.52
C ILE A 169 -17.57 5.10 -35.96
N ALA A 170 -17.66 5.39 -34.66
CA ALA A 170 -18.91 5.79 -34.03
C ALA A 170 -19.42 7.12 -34.59
N ALA A 171 -18.54 8.11 -34.79
CA ALA A 171 -18.90 9.41 -35.35
C ALA A 171 -19.46 9.30 -36.77
N GLU A 172 -18.86 8.46 -37.62
CA GLU A 172 -19.34 8.23 -38.98
C GLU A 172 -20.73 7.57 -39.00
N GLN A 173 -20.97 6.57 -38.14
CA GLN A 173 -22.31 5.97 -38.01
C GLN A 173 -23.37 6.96 -37.51
N VAL A 174 -23.00 7.89 -36.63
CA VAL A 174 -23.91 8.97 -36.20
C VAL A 174 -24.31 9.85 -37.39
N ARG A 175 -23.35 10.25 -38.24
CA ARG A 175 -23.62 11.08 -39.44
C ARG A 175 -24.55 10.36 -40.40
N GLN A 176 -24.25 9.11 -40.75
CA GLN A 176 -25.09 8.32 -41.66
C GLN A 176 -26.52 8.13 -41.14
N MET A 177 -26.70 8.02 -39.83
CA MET A 177 -28.03 7.94 -39.22
C MET A 177 -28.80 9.26 -39.37
N GLN A 178 -28.14 10.40 -39.20
CA GLN A 178 -28.74 11.73 -39.38
C GLN A 178 -29.15 11.96 -40.84
N GLU A 179 -28.26 11.67 -41.79
CA GLU A 179 -28.56 11.81 -43.22
C GLU A 179 -29.74 10.93 -43.66
N LYS A 180 -29.88 9.73 -43.10
CA LYS A 180 -31.02 8.84 -43.37
C LYS A 180 -32.32 9.34 -42.74
N GLN A 181 -32.26 10.10 -41.65
CA GLN A 181 -33.42 10.72 -41.02
C GLN A 181 -33.87 11.97 -41.77
N GLU A 182 -32.94 12.75 -42.31
CA GLU A 182 -33.23 13.96 -43.10
C GLU A 182 -33.77 13.66 -44.50
N LYS A 183 -33.50 12.45 -45.03
CA LYS A 183 -33.99 11.98 -46.34
C LYS A 183 -35.35 11.25 -46.27
N LYS A 184 -35.98 11.16 -45.10
CA LYS A 184 -37.31 10.55 -44.90
C LYS A 184 -38.35 11.62 -44.59
#